data_AF-A0A7V1STQ1-F1
#
_entry.id   AF-A0A7V1STQ1-F1
#
_cell.length_a   1.000
_cell.length_b   1.000
_cell.length_c   1.000
_cell.angle_alpha   90.00
_cell.angle_beta   90.00
_cell.angle_gamma   90.00
#
_symmetry.space_group_name_H-M   'P 1'
#
loop_
_entity.id
_entity.type
_entity.pdbx_description
1 polymer ?
#
loop_
_entity_poly.entity_id
_entity_poly.type
_entity_poly.pdbx_seq_one_letter_code
_entity_poly.pdbx_strand_id
1 'polypeptide(L)'
;MKKKYSNHPYNISRYIAALYLLALLPACKKDIKPALPGEQESAAVNYYIVSDVMNAAYGPSRGTTAAYADSVQQHGNIIYNTDSRYPVFAFGFLANPEYPTVNDVSGINLFTYIRCNAGNHKFLFTDVTNAIVADTVTRLESNSWNSLYLADKPQADGADAAYTVLSVPEPRTAEEGKIGVRFINLSPDAGALDCKVLLSDGLTASNTLASVRFREASAYTWLTQEQAANGLLRLQIGNSRSNIISAVPARPGRAFVIVIRGFLHNTTRRITTGKNADGSLIRETINISAGLRTDVRTSY
;
A
#
# COMPACT_ATOMS: atom_id res chain seq x y z
N MET A 1 25.45 -21.12 90.51
CA MET A 1 24.50 -20.73 89.45
C MET A 1 24.87 -21.43 88.15
N LYS A 2 24.16 -22.50 87.76
CA LYS A 2 24.31 -23.14 86.44
C LYS A 2 22.98 -22.95 85.69
N LYS A 3 22.99 -22.15 84.63
CA LYS A 3 21.81 -21.88 83.77
C LYS A 3 21.48 -23.15 82.97
N LYS A 4 20.25 -23.64 83.13
CA LYS A 4 19.63 -24.63 82.24
C LYS A 4 19.32 -23.94 80.91
N TYR A 5 19.91 -24.40 79.81
CA TYR A 5 19.45 -24.07 78.47
C TYR A 5 18.40 -25.10 78.06
N SER A 6 17.16 -24.67 77.87
CA SER A 6 16.10 -25.49 77.28
C SER A 6 16.28 -25.52 75.77
N ASN A 7 16.64 -26.68 75.23
CA ASN A 7 16.60 -26.94 73.80
C ASN A 7 15.14 -26.97 73.34
N HIS A 8 14.66 -25.86 72.78
CA HIS A 8 13.46 -25.89 71.95
C HIS A 8 13.84 -26.48 70.58
N PRO A 9 13.28 -27.62 70.16
CA PRO A 9 13.44 -28.09 68.79
C PRO A 9 12.75 -27.07 67.88
N TYR A 10 13.55 -26.27 67.18
CA TYR A 10 13.07 -25.28 66.24
C TYR A 10 12.22 -25.98 65.17
N ASN A 11 11.01 -25.46 64.95
CA ASN A 11 10.01 -25.84 63.94
C ASN A 11 10.48 -25.54 62.51
N ILE A 12 11.71 -25.92 62.15
CA ILE A 12 12.33 -25.66 60.84
C ILE A 12 11.49 -26.29 59.73
N SER A 13 10.88 -27.47 59.97
CA SER A 13 10.00 -28.12 59.00
C SER A 13 8.73 -27.32 58.69
N ARG A 14 8.17 -26.57 59.65
CA ARG A 14 6.99 -25.73 59.44
C ARG A 14 7.31 -24.49 58.63
N TYR A 15 8.49 -23.90 58.84
CA TYR A 15 8.94 -22.75 58.06
C TYR A 15 9.30 -23.13 56.62
N ILE A 16 9.90 -24.31 56.40
CA ILE A 16 10.19 -24.82 55.05
C ILE A 16 8.89 -25.11 54.29
N ALA A 17 7.89 -25.73 54.94
CA ALA A 17 6.60 -25.99 54.32
C ALA A 17 5.83 -24.70 53.99
N ALA A 18 5.87 -23.70 54.88
CA ALA A 18 5.26 -22.40 54.62
C ALA A 18 5.95 -21.64 53.48
N LEU A 19 7.28 -21.71 53.37
CA LEU A 19 8.04 -21.08 52.29
C LEU A 19 7.73 -21.74 50.93
N TYR A 20 7.57 -23.07 50.89
CA TYR A 20 7.17 -23.80 49.69
C TYR A 20 5.74 -23.46 49.24
N LEU A 21 4.79 -23.30 50.17
CA LEU A 21 3.43 -22.87 49.83
C LEU A 21 3.36 -21.42 49.35
N LEU A 22 4.17 -20.52 49.92
CA LEU A 22 4.24 -19.11 49.49
C LEU A 22 4.93 -18.94 48.14
N ALA A 23 5.89 -19.80 47.78
CA ALA A 23 6.52 -19.80 46.46
C ALA A 23 5.58 -20.24 45.32
N LEU A 24 4.46 -20.89 45.63
CA LEU A 24 3.44 -21.30 44.65
C LEU A 24 2.38 -20.22 44.36
N LEU A 25 2.38 -19.09 45.10
CA LEU A 25 1.27 -18.13 45.11
C LEU A 25 1.40 -16.87 44.22
N PRO A 26 2.44 -16.68 43.38
CA PRO A 26 2.31 -15.76 42.25
C PRO A 26 2.77 -16.42 40.94
N ALA A 27 2.31 -17.64 40.65
CA ALA A 27 2.10 -18.00 39.26
C ALA A 27 0.85 -17.26 38.77
N CYS A 28 0.93 -15.93 38.66
CA CYS A 28 0.05 -15.18 37.78
C CYS A 28 0.11 -15.92 36.45
N LYS A 29 -0.96 -16.63 36.12
CA LYS A 29 -1.26 -16.98 34.73
C LYS A 29 -1.40 -15.65 34.02
N LYS A 30 -0.26 -15.08 33.59
CA LYS A 30 -0.26 -14.26 32.41
C LYS A 30 -0.84 -15.21 31.38
N ASP A 31 -2.08 -14.99 30.99
CA ASP A 31 -2.62 -15.61 29.79
C ASP A 31 -1.71 -15.14 28.67
N ILE A 32 -0.60 -15.87 28.48
CA ILE A 32 0.19 -15.82 27.28
C ILE A 32 -0.76 -16.43 26.28
N LYS A 33 -1.58 -15.58 25.63
CA LYS A 33 -2.20 -15.97 24.37
C LYS A 33 -1.04 -16.53 23.57
N PRO A 34 -1.05 -17.83 23.21
CA PRO A 34 0.01 -18.36 22.38
C PRO A 34 0.02 -17.46 21.15
N ALA A 35 1.09 -16.67 21.00
CA ALA A 35 1.37 -15.99 19.76
C ALA A 35 1.74 -17.12 18.80
N LEU A 36 0.72 -17.76 18.24
CA LEU A 36 0.92 -18.62 17.09
C LEU A 36 1.63 -17.74 16.06
N PRO A 37 2.80 -18.15 15.55
CA PRO A 37 3.49 -17.38 14.53
C PRO A 37 2.51 -17.19 13.36
N GLY A 38 2.01 -15.96 13.17
CA GLY A 38 1.05 -15.64 12.12
C GLY A 38 -0.03 -14.61 12.46
N GLU A 39 -0.61 -14.59 13.67
CA GLU A 39 -1.83 -13.80 13.90
C GLU A 39 -1.63 -12.44 14.60
N GLN A 40 -0.64 -12.29 15.49
CA GLN A 40 -0.49 -11.07 16.30
C GLN A 40 0.70 -10.18 15.90
N GLU A 41 1.58 -10.66 15.03
CA GLU A 41 2.76 -9.91 14.57
C GLU A 41 2.82 -9.75 13.05
N SER A 42 1.78 -10.18 12.31
CA SER A 42 1.79 -10.05 10.86
C SER A 42 1.05 -8.78 10.39
N ALA A 43 1.68 -8.05 9.49
CA ALA A 43 1.08 -7.03 8.66
C ALA A 43 1.04 -7.51 7.21
N ALA A 44 0.19 -6.90 6.40
CA ALA A 44 0.01 -7.23 5.02
C ALA A 44 0.32 -6.02 4.15
N VAL A 45 1.15 -6.19 3.12
CA VAL A 45 1.54 -5.11 2.19
C VAL A 45 1.21 -5.49 0.75
N ASN A 46 0.57 -4.57 0.06
CA ASN A 46 0.39 -4.56 -1.38
C ASN A 46 1.18 -3.37 -1.96
N TYR A 47 1.68 -3.53 -3.17
CA TYR A 47 2.40 -2.49 -3.88
C TYR A 47 1.69 -2.19 -5.19
N TYR A 48 1.67 -0.90 -5.56
CA TYR A 48 1.03 -0.43 -6.77
C TYR A 48 1.83 0.70 -7.41
N ILE A 49 2.06 0.64 -8.72
CA ILE A 49 2.86 1.62 -9.46
C ILE A 49 2.01 2.37 -10.49
N VAL A 50 2.04 3.70 -10.42
CA VAL A 50 1.23 4.58 -11.28
C VAL A 50 2.05 5.65 -12.01
N SER A 51 3.33 5.39 -12.23
CA SER A 51 4.21 6.34 -12.91
C SER A 51 4.04 6.29 -14.43
N ASP A 52 3.57 7.39 -15.01
CA ASP A 52 3.55 7.58 -16.48
C ASP A 52 4.95 7.88 -17.00
N VAL A 53 5.79 8.52 -16.18
CA VAL A 53 7.20 8.76 -16.51
C VAL A 53 7.95 7.45 -16.66
N MET A 54 7.83 6.51 -15.71
CA MET A 54 8.46 5.18 -15.81
C MET A 54 7.87 4.37 -16.96
N ASN A 55 6.56 4.44 -17.19
CA ASN A 55 5.94 3.73 -18.31
C ASN A 55 6.43 4.24 -19.67
N ALA A 56 6.61 5.56 -19.83
CA ALA A 56 7.19 6.13 -21.04
C ALA A 56 8.71 5.88 -21.15
N ALA A 57 9.43 5.91 -20.02
CA ALA A 57 10.87 5.69 -19.95
C ALA A 57 11.29 4.26 -20.25
N TYR A 58 10.50 3.29 -19.77
CA TYR A 58 10.87 1.88 -19.66
C TYR A 58 9.79 0.95 -20.23
N GLY A 59 8.91 1.46 -21.10
CA GLY A 59 7.83 0.70 -21.74
C GLY A 59 8.34 -0.49 -22.57
N PRO A 60 7.46 -1.10 -23.40
CA PRO A 60 7.71 -2.44 -23.97
C PRO A 60 8.95 -2.54 -24.87
N SER A 61 9.48 -1.42 -25.33
CA SER A 61 10.71 -1.33 -26.12
C SER A 61 12.00 -1.38 -25.29
N ARG A 62 11.94 -1.23 -23.96
CA ARG A 62 13.12 -1.07 -23.07
C ARG A 62 13.21 -2.09 -21.93
N GLY A 63 12.26 -3.02 -21.84
CA GLY A 63 12.34 -4.23 -21.00
C GLY A 63 11.57 -4.18 -19.67
N THR A 64 11.46 -5.34 -19.03
CA THR A 64 10.83 -5.50 -17.70
C THR A 64 11.63 -4.77 -16.64
N THR A 65 11.01 -3.87 -15.87
CA THR A 65 11.66 -3.17 -14.77
C THR A 65 11.35 -3.88 -13.44
N ALA A 66 12.21 -3.70 -12.44
CA ALA A 66 11.98 -4.19 -11.09
C ALA A 66 12.12 -3.01 -10.13
N ALA A 67 11.02 -2.60 -9.49
CA ALA A 67 11.11 -1.75 -8.31
C ALA A 67 11.13 -2.67 -7.08
N TYR A 68 12.31 -2.85 -6.49
CA TYR A 68 12.48 -3.75 -5.35
C TYR A 68 12.11 -3.05 -4.05
N ALA A 69 11.14 -3.61 -3.32
CA ALA A 69 10.90 -3.23 -1.94
C ALA A 69 11.66 -4.12 -0.95
N ASP A 70 12.72 -3.57 -0.35
CA ASP A 70 13.36 -4.09 0.88
C ASP A 70 12.33 -3.95 2.04
N SER A 71 12.11 -4.85 3.00
CA SER A 71 12.93 -5.90 3.62
C SER A 71 12.11 -7.16 3.84
N VAL A 72 12.17 -8.09 2.88
CA VAL A 72 11.90 -9.49 3.21
C VAL A 72 13.21 -10.03 3.74
N GLN A 73 13.25 -10.30 5.04
CA GLN A 73 14.37 -10.90 5.74
C GLN A 73 14.67 -12.28 5.11
N GLN A 74 15.48 -12.34 4.06
CA GLN A 74 16.09 -13.60 3.62
C GLN A 74 17.34 -13.40 2.76
N HIS A 75 18.39 -14.06 3.21
CA HIS A 75 19.72 -14.17 2.63
C HIS A 75 19.72 -14.58 1.15
N GLY A 76 20.55 -13.90 0.37
CA GLY A 76 21.30 -14.49 -0.74
C GLY A 76 20.56 -14.62 -2.07
N ASN A 77 21.11 -13.90 -3.07
CA ASN A 77 20.97 -14.06 -4.52
C ASN A 77 19.80 -13.31 -5.19
N ILE A 78 20.18 -12.26 -5.92
CA ILE A 78 19.37 -11.61 -6.96
C ILE A 78 19.35 -12.56 -8.15
N ILE A 79 18.17 -13.06 -8.52
CA ILE A 79 17.99 -13.98 -9.65
C ILE A 79 16.99 -13.36 -10.62
N TYR A 80 17.43 -13.14 -11.86
CA TYR A 80 16.54 -12.87 -12.98
C TYR A 80 15.88 -14.19 -13.40
N ASN A 81 14.56 -14.33 -13.19
CA ASN A 81 13.65 -15.35 -13.73
C ASN A 81 13.12 -16.43 -12.74
N THR A 82 11.80 -16.68 -12.87
CA THR A 82 10.85 -17.59 -12.19
C THR A 82 10.69 -17.62 -10.67
N ASP A 83 11.70 -17.28 -9.86
CA ASP A 83 11.64 -17.43 -8.39
C ASP A 83 11.79 -16.08 -7.64
N SER A 84 11.27 -14.98 -8.21
CA SER A 84 11.45 -13.63 -7.64
C SER A 84 10.88 -13.51 -6.21
N ARG A 85 11.77 -13.42 -5.22
CA ARG A 85 11.46 -13.22 -3.78
C ARG A 85 11.11 -11.77 -3.41
N TYR A 86 11.19 -10.85 -4.37
CA TYR A 86 10.95 -9.43 -4.19
C TYR A 86 9.84 -8.94 -5.13
N PRO A 87 9.11 -7.86 -4.77
CA PRO A 87 8.22 -7.18 -5.70
C PRO A 87 8.95 -6.71 -6.96
N VAL A 88 8.36 -6.95 -8.13
CA VAL A 88 8.89 -6.56 -9.45
C VAL A 88 7.73 -6.04 -10.30
N PHE A 89 7.94 -4.98 -11.08
CA PHE A 89 6.90 -4.33 -11.89
C PHE A 89 7.29 -4.24 -13.36
N ALA A 90 6.66 -5.05 -14.19
CA ALA A 90 6.82 -4.94 -15.63
C ALA A 90 6.14 -3.66 -16.15
N PHE A 91 6.80 -2.95 -17.06
CA PHE A 91 6.18 -1.90 -17.88
C PHE A 91 6.01 -2.41 -19.32
N GLY A 92 5.00 -1.92 -20.03
CA GLY A 92 4.67 -2.33 -21.41
C GLY A 92 3.51 -3.30 -21.57
N PHE A 93 3.55 -4.17 -22.59
CA PHE A 93 2.39 -4.96 -23.07
C PHE A 93 1.79 -5.92 -22.03
N LEU A 94 2.58 -6.35 -21.05
CA LEU A 94 2.14 -7.19 -19.93
C LEU A 94 2.25 -6.45 -18.59
N ALA A 95 2.14 -5.11 -18.61
CA ALA A 95 2.30 -4.31 -17.41
C ALA A 95 1.26 -4.71 -16.36
N ASN A 96 1.74 -5.32 -15.28
CA ASN A 96 0.96 -5.46 -14.07
C ASN A 96 1.45 -4.39 -13.09
N PRO A 97 0.65 -3.32 -12.87
CA PRO A 97 1.05 -2.26 -11.97
C PRO A 97 0.96 -2.68 -10.49
N GLU A 98 0.55 -3.90 -10.19
CA GLU A 98 0.31 -4.38 -8.83
C GLU A 98 1.30 -5.49 -8.45
N TYR A 99 1.62 -5.61 -7.16
CA TYR A 99 2.31 -6.77 -6.59
C TYR A 99 1.87 -6.98 -5.12
N PRO A 100 1.69 -8.23 -4.66
CA PRO A 100 1.66 -9.44 -5.46
C PRO A 100 0.44 -9.46 -6.38
N THR A 101 0.50 -10.31 -7.40
CA THR A 101 -0.55 -10.46 -8.40
C THR A 101 -1.07 -11.88 -8.35
N VAL A 102 -2.38 -12.06 -8.28
CA VAL A 102 -2.98 -13.38 -8.56
C VAL A 102 -3.32 -13.39 -10.04
N ASN A 103 -2.82 -14.39 -10.77
CA ASN A 103 -3.27 -14.67 -12.14
C ASN A 103 -4.68 -15.26 -12.07
N ASP A 104 -5.67 -14.45 -11.67
CA ASP A 104 -7.06 -14.89 -11.72
C ASP A 104 -7.61 -14.67 -13.13
N VAL A 105 -8.09 -15.76 -13.71
CA VAL A 105 -8.68 -15.84 -15.05
C VAL A 105 -10.04 -15.14 -15.11
N SER A 106 -10.57 -14.68 -13.96
CA SER A 106 -11.91 -14.09 -13.83
C SER A 106 -12.00 -12.58 -14.10
N GLY A 107 -10.88 -11.89 -14.35
CA GLY A 107 -10.85 -10.45 -14.63
C GLY A 107 -11.17 -9.56 -13.42
N ILE A 108 -11.15 -10.11 -12.20
CA ILE A 108 -11.32 -9.34 -10.96
C ILE A 108 -9.94 -9.00 -10.40
N ASN A 109 -9.56 -7.72 -10.47
CA ASN A 109 -8.33 -7.21 -9.86
C ASN A 109 -8.52 -7.04 -8.34
N LEU A 110 -8.43 -8.16 -7.61
CA LEU A 110 -8.46 -8.19 -6.15
C LEU A 110 -7.09 -7.81 -5.60
N PHE A 111 -7.09 -6.94 -4.57
CA PHE A 111 -5.89 -6.67 -3.81
C PHE A 111 -5.33 -7.97 -3.22
N THR A 112 -4.14 -8.34 -3.67
CA THR A 112 -3.36 -9.42 -3.08
C THR A 112 -2.27 -8.82 -2.22
N TYR A 113 -1.95 -9.45 -1.10
CA TYR A 113 -0.98 -8.94 -0.15
C TYR A 113 0.08 -9.98 0.16
N ILE A 114 1.32 -9.53 0.34
CA ILE A 114 2.34 -10.31 1.02
C ILE A 114 2.25 -10.07 2.53
N ARG A 115 2.59 -11.09 3.32
CA ARG A 115 2.71 -10.96 4.77
C ARG A 115 4.13 -10.56 5.13
N CYS A 116 4.26 -9.69 6.12
CA CYS A 116 5.52 -9.25 6.72
C CYS A 116 5.30 -9.06 8.22
N ASN A 117 6.38 -8.85 8.97
CA ASN A 117 6.25 -8.56 10.40
C ASN A 117 5.68 -7.15 10.62
N ALA A 118 5.03 -6.93 11.75
CA ALA A 118 4.65 -5.61 12.22
C ALA A 118 5.89 -4.86 12.73
N GLY A 119 5.87 -3.53 12.68
CA GLY A 119 6.97 -2.67 13.11
C GLY A 119 7.34 -1.61 12.08
N ASN A 120 8.51 -1.00 12.25
CA ASN A 120 9.01 0.02 11.33
C ASN A 120 9.74 -0.65 10.16
N HIS A 121 9.24 -0.40 8.95
CA HIS A 121 9.86 -0.89 7.71
C HIS A 121 10.30 0.28 6.85
N LYS A 122 11.50 0.16 6.30
CA LYS A 122 11.96 1.02 5.21
C LYS A 122 11.69 0.30 3.90
N PHE A 123 10.89 0.92 3.03
CA PHE A 123 10.62 0.46 1.68
C PHE A 123 11.43 1.28 0.70
N LEU A 124 12.20 0.60 -0.14
CA LEU A 124 12.98 1.21 -1.21
C LEU A 124 12.27 0.95 -2.53
N PHE A 125 12.51 1.81 -3.52
CA PHE A 125 12.08 1.61 -4.90
C PHE A 125 13.23 1.99 -5.80
N THR A 126 13.49 1.16 -6.80
CA THR A 126 14.62 1.32 -7.73
C THR A 126 14.16 1.39 -9.18
N ASP A 127 15.00 1.97 -10.03
CA ASP A 127 14.82 1.91 -11.49
C ASP A 127 15.58 0.75 -12.13
N VAL A 128 15.55 0.68 -13.48
CA VAL A 128 16.25 -0.32 -14.30
C VAL A 128 17.78 -0.30 -14.13
N THR A 129 18.34 0.79 -13.61
CA THR A 129 19.79 0.92 -13.35
C THR A 129 20.15 0.53 -11.91
N ASN A 130 19.18 0.04 -11.13
CA ASN A 130 19.26 -0.24 -9.70
C ASN A 130 19.54 1.02 -8.84
N ALA A 131 19.30 2.23 -9.37
CA ALA A 131 19.36 3.44 -8.58
C ALA A 131 18.11 3.55 -7.71
N ILE A 132 18.26 3.96 -6.44
CA ILE A 132 17.11 4.25 -5.57
C ILE A 132 16.44 5.52 -6.11
N VAL A 133 15.17 5.41 -6.45
CA VAL A 133 14.38 6.49 -7.06
C VAL A 133 13.31 7.04 -6.12
N ALA A 134 12.90 6.26 -5.13
CA ALA A 134 12.09 6.70 -4.01
C ALA A 134 12.28 5.75 -2.81
N ASP A 135 12.00 6.25 -1.62
CA ASP A 135 11.86 5.44 -0.42
C ASP A 135 10.74 5.97 0.48
N THR A 136 10.34 5.16 1.46
CA THR A 136 9.49 5.58 2.56
C THR A 136 9.78 4.73 3.80
N VAL A 137 9.50 5.28 4.97
CA VAL A 137 9.46 4.54 6.22
C VAL A 137 8.01 4.48 6.67
N THR A 138 7.47 3.28 6.82
CA THR A 138 6.10 3.07 7.29
C THR A 138 6.14 2.16 8.53
N ARG A 139 5.40 2.56 9.55
CA ARG A 139 5.09 1.68 10.68
C ARG A 139 3.88 0.83 10.31
N LEU A 140 4.08 -0.48 10.24
CA LEU A 140 3.03 -1.45 10.02
C LEU A 140 2.51 -1.93 11.37
N GLU A 141 1.24 -1.69 11.65
CA GLU A 141 0.59 -2.18 12.86
C GLU A 141 0.28 -3.68 12.73
N SER A 142 0.24 -4.38 13.86
CA SER A 142 -0.18 -5.78 13.91
C SER A 142 -1.59 -5.95 13.34
N ASN A 143 -1.79 -7.01 12.54
CA ASN A 143 -3.05 -7.30 11.86
C ASN A 143 -3.58 -6.12 11.02
N SER A 144 -2.67 -5.41 10.35
CA SER A 144 -3.01 -4.31 9.43
C SER A 144 -2.75 -4.69 7.97
N TRP A 145 -3.44 -4.01 7.07
CA TRP A 145 -3.21 -4.06 5.63
C TRP A 145 -2.80 -2.67 5.18
N ASN A 146 -1.80 -2.60 4.32
CA ASN A 146 -1.28 -1.35 3.77
C ASN A 146 -1.04 -1.51 2.28
N SER A 147 -1.32 -0.46 1.53
CA SER A 147 -0.98 -0.35 0.11
C SER A 147 0.08 0.73 -0.05
N LEU A 148 1.18 0.40 -0.73
CA LEU A 148 2.24 1.32 -1.09
C LEU A 148 2.11 1.71 -2.56
N TYR A 149 1.92 3.00 -2.81
CA TYR A 149 1.74 3.54 -4.14
C TYR A 149 2.98 4.31 -4.58
N LEU A 150 3.67 3.85 -5.62
CA LEU A 150 4.75 4.61 -6.27
C LEU A 150 4.19 5.47 -7.39
N ALA A 151 4.43 6.79 -7.32
CA ALA A 151 3.87 7.78 -8.24
C ALA A 151 4.92 8.80 -8.71
N ASP A 152 4.58 9.51 -9.78
CA ASP A 152 5.37 10.65 -10.28
C ASP A 152 5.30 11.83 -9.30
N LYS A 153 6.45 12.46 -9.03
CA LYS A 153 6.52 13.65 -8.18
C LYS A 153 6.29 14.92 -9.01
N PRO A 154 5.58 15.93 -8.48
CA PRO A 154 5.48 17.25 -9.09
C PRO A 154 6.86 17.86 -9.29
N GLN A 155 7.13 18.29 -10.51
CA GLN A 155 8.40 18.87 -10.93
C GLN A 155 8.14 19.91 -12.01
N ALA A 156 9.08 20.84 -12.17
CA ALA A 156 9.11 21.74 -13.31
C ALA A 156 9.28 20.97 -14.62
N ASP A 157 8.82 21.55 -15.72
CA ASP A 157 9.01 20.97 -17.05
C ASP A 157 10.50 20.84 -17.39
N GLY A 158 10.90 19.72 -17.99
CA GLY A 158 12.29 19.42 -18.35
C GLY A 158 13.20 19.05 -17.17
N ALA A 159 12.67 18.99 -15.94
CA ALA A 159 13.44 18.56 -14.77
C ALA A 159 13.77 17.06 -14.81
N ASP A 160 14.70 16.65 -13.95
CA ASP A 160 14.97 15.22 -13.71
C ASP A 160 13.72 14.53 -13.17
N ALA A 161 13.47 13.32 -13.67
CA ALA A 161 12.41 12.46 -13.18
C ALA A 161 12.59 12.21 -11.68
N ALA A 162 11.50 12.37 -10.93
CA ALA A 162 11.47 12.17 -9.51
C ALA A 162 10.17 11.47 -9.14
N TYR A 163 10.23 10.64 -8.10
CA TYR A 163 9.14 9.77 -7.71
C TYR A 163 8.86 9.92 -6.22
N THR A 164 7.71 9.41 -5.81
CA THR A 164 7.29 9.45 -4.41
C THR A 164 6.45 8.24 -4.07
N VAL A 165 6.49 7.84 -2.80
CA VAL A 165 5.68 6.76 -2.28
C VAL A 165 4.60 7.35 -1.39
N LEU A 166 3.38 6.84 -1.54
CA LEU A 166 2.29 7.03 -0.61
C LEU A 166 1.95 5.70 0.05
N SER A 167 2.05 5.64 1.37
CA SER A 167 1.59 4.50 2.16
C SER A 167 0.18 4.76 2.66
N VAL A 168 -0.76 3.87 2.34
CA VAL A 168 -2.15 4.03 2.78
C VAL A 168 -2.62 2.78 3.52
N PRO A 169 -3.10 2.91 4.77
CA PRO A 169 -3.81 1.84 5.45
C PRO A 169 -5.05 1.39 4.68
N GLU A 170 -5.34 0.10 4.72
CA GLU A 170 -6.45 -0.53 4.03
C GLU A 170 -7.36 -1.25 5.04
N PRO A 171 -8.30 -0.53 5.69
CA PRO A 171 -9.23 -1.16 6.61
C PRO A 171 -10.10 -2.19 5.87
N ARG A 172 -10.10 -3.42 6.36
CA ARG A 172 -10.92 -4.54 5.87
C ARG A 172 -12.29 -4.56 6.55
N THR A 173 -13.05 -3.47 6.44
CA THR A 173 -14.33 -3.28 7.12
C THR A 173 -15.44 -3.06 6.12
N ALA A 174 -16.40 -3.97 5.97
CA ALA A 174 -17.58 -3.74 5.12
C ALA A 174 -18.75 -3.16 5.93
N GLU A 175 -19.51 -2.22 5.34
CA GLU A 175 -20.85 -1.91 5.82
C GLU A 175 -21.89 -2.79 5.12
N GLU A 176 -22.76 -3.43 5.90
CA GLU A 176 -23.78 -4.33 5.39
C GLU A 176 -24.70 -3.62 4.38
N GLY A 177 -24.95 -4.26 3.24
CA GLY A 177 -25.81 -3.71 2.19
C GLY A 177 -25.20 -2.54 1.40
N LYS A 178 -23.97 -2.09 1.71
CA LYS A 178 -23.35 -0.92 1.08
C LYS A 178 -22.13 -1.25 0.23
N ILE A 179 -21.77 -0.31 -0.62
CA ILE A 179 -20.60 -0.35 -1.51
C ILE A 179 -19.61 0.70 -1.02
N GLY A 180 -18.40 0.29 -0.67
CA GLY A 180 -17.35 1.20 -0.22
C GLY A 180 -16.60 1.79 -1.41
N VAL A 181 -16.41 3.10 -1.43
CA VAL A 181 -15.51 3.77 -2.40
C VAL A 181 -14.54 4.68 -1.67
N ARG A 182 -13.27 4.66 -2.07
CA ARG A 182 -12.27 5.67 -1.67
C ARG A 182 -11.49 6.16 -2.87
N PHE A 183 -10.98 7.37 -2.76
CA PHE A 183 -10.24 8.03 -3.83
C PHE A 183 -8.80 8.27 -3.38
N ILE A 184 -7.85 8.05 -4.28
CA ILE A 184 -6.44 8.40 -4.07
C ILE A 184 -6.00 9.24 -5.25
N ASN A 185 -5.48 10.44 -4.99
CA ASN A 185 -4.96 11.28 -6.06
C ASN A 185 -3.44 11.20 -6.12
N LEU A 186 -2.94 10.58 -7.18
CA LEU A 186 -1.53 10.42 -7.50
C LEU A 186 -1.14 11.16 -8.79
N SER A 187 -2.01 12.06 -9.28
CA SER A 187 -1.67 12.97 -10.36
C SER A 187 -0.89 14.18 -9.83
N PRO A 188 0.33 14.43 -10.34
CA PRO A 188 1.21 15.45 -9.78
C PRO A 188 0.77 16.90 -10.06
N ASP A 189 -0.04 17.14 -11.10
CA ASP A 189 -0.39 18.49 -11.55
C ASP A 189 -1.92 18.75 -11.67
N ALA A 190 -2.76 17.76 -11.35
CA ALA A 190 -4.22 17.93 -11.36
C ALA A 190 -4.74 18.93 -10.30
N GLY A 191 -3.99 19.11 -9.20
CA GLY A 191 -4.43 19.88 -8.03
C GLY A 191 -5.43 19.11 -7.18
N ALA A 192 -6.30 19.83 -6.45
CA ALA A 192 -7.40 19.21 -5.72
C ALA A 192 -8.48 18.74 -6.70
N LEU A 193 -9.03 17.55 -6.44
CA LEU A 193 -10.08 16.93 -7.24
C LEU A 193 -11.28 16.59 -6.36
N ASP A 194 -12.43 17.14 -6.71
CA ASP A 194 -13.70 16.80 -6.07
C ASP A 194 -14.25 15.52 -6.69
N CYS A 195 -14.64 14.59 -5.82
CA CYS A 195 -15.15 13.28 -6.17
C CYS A 195 -16.63 13.20 -5.81
N LYS A 196 -17.47 12.91 -6.80
CA LYS A 196 -18.94 12.90 -6.69
C LYS A 196 -19.49 11.62 -7.29
N VAL A 197 -20.69 11.22 -6.88
CA VAL A 197 -21.47 10.18 -7.56
C VAL A 197 -22.34 10.87 -8.61
N LEU A 198 -22.38 10.34 -9.83
CA LEU A 198 -23.43 10.68 -10.76
C LEU A 198 -24.68 9.90 -10.37
N LEU A 199 -25.78 10.62 -10.15
CA LEU A 199 -27.08 10.05 -9.81
C LEU A 199 -27.60 9.15 -10.95
N SER A 200 -28.72 8.47 -10.70
CA SER A 200 -29.29 7.48 -11.62
C SER A 200 -29.62 8.03 -13.01
N ASP A 201 -29.80 9.35 -13.15
CA ASP A 201 -30.00 10.03 -14.44
C ASP A 201 -28.70 10.12 -15.29
N GLY A 202 -27.55 9.84 -14.69
CA GLY A 202 -26.24 9.90 -15.32
C GLY A 202 -25.74 11.31 -15.66
N LEU A 203 -26.48 12.36 -15.27
CA LEU A 203 -26.22 13.76 -15.62
C LEU A 203 -26.03 14.63 -14.38
N THR A 204 -26.76 14.33 -13.30
CA THR A 204 -26.72 15.09 -12.07
C THR A 204 -25.66 14.52 -11.14
N ALA A 205 -24.73 15.35 -10.69
CA ALA A 205 -23.76 14.96 -9.68
C ALA A 205 -24.33 15.18 -8.27
N SER A 206 -24.03 14.26 -7.35
CA SER A 206 -24.32 14.40 -5.93
C SER A 206 -23.50 15.53 -5.29
N ASN A 207 -23.72 15.75 -3.99
CA ASN A 207 -22.74 16.45 -3.16
C ASN A 207 -21.36 15.76 -3.24
N THR A 208 -20.30 16.54 -3.02
CA THR A 208 -18.92 16.05 -2.96
C THR A 208 -18.79 15.00 -1.87
N LEU A 209 -18.36 13.79 -2.25
CA LEU A 209 -18.04 12.71 -1.32
C LEU A 209 -16.69 12.93 -0.64
N ALA A 210 -15.72 13.40 -1.42
CA ALA A 210 -14.36 13.68 -0.98
C ALA A 210 -13.71 14.73 -1.89
N SER A 211 -12.75 15.47 -1.35
CA SER A 211 -11.83 16.30 -2.13
C SER A 211 -10.42 15.84 -1.83
N VAL A 212 -9.67 15.40 -2.84
CA VAL A 212 -8.34 14.79 -2.68
C VAL A 212 -7.28 15.56 -3.45
N ARG A 213 -6.23 15.97 -2.76
CA ARG A 213 -5.02 16.57 -3.37
C ARG A 213 -3.98 15.50 -3.67
N PHE A 214 -2.94 15.89 -4.39
CA PHE A 214 -1.82 15.00 -4.68
C PHE A 214 -1.25 14.36 -3.39
N ARG A 215 -1.11 13.02 -3.42
CA ARG A 215 -0.72 12.14 -2.31
C ARG A 215 -1.70 12.07 -1.14
N GLU A 216 -2.97 12.39 -1.37
CA GLU A 216 -4.03 12.16 -0.39
C GLU A 216 -4.89 10.97 -0.79
N ALA A 217 -5.32 10.24 0.24
CA ALA A 217 -6.36 9.22 0.16
C ALA A 217 -7.55 9.67 1.00
N SER A 218 -8.76 9.56 0.46
CA SER A 218 -9.98 9.78 1.24
C SER A 218 -10.23 8.62 2.20
N ALA A 219 -11.06 8.84 3.22
CA ALA A 219 -11.74 7.74 3.89
C ALA A 219 -12.64 6.98 2.90
N TYR A 220 -13.07 5.78 3.28
CA TYR A 220 -14.13 5.08 2.57
C TYR A 220 -15.46 5.78 2.80
N THR A 221 -16.18 6.03 1.70
CA THR A 221 -17.57 6.44 1.72
C THR A 221 -18.42 5.24 1.34
N TRP A 222 -19.44 4.97 2.14
CA TRP A 222 -20.34 3.83 1.96
C TRP A 222 -21.63 4.26 1.28
N LEU A 223 -21.78 3.81 0.04
CA LEU A 223 -22.86 4.16 -0.86
C LEU A 223 -23.87 3.03 -0.95
N THR A 224 -25.10 3.38 -1.32
CA THR A 224 -26.17 2.40 -1.49
C THR A 224 -26.39 2.09 -2.97
N GLN A 225 -26.98 0.93 -3.28
CA GLN A 225 -27.14 0.48 -4.66
C GLN A 225 -28.17 1.33 -5.44
N GLU A 226 -29.07 2.04 -4.76
CA GLU A 226 -30.07 2.92 -5.37
C GLU A 226 -29.45 4.10 -6.13
N GLN A 227 -28.21 4.47 -5.79
CA GLN A 227 -27.45 5.50 -6.50
C GLN A 227 -26.86 5.01 -7.83
N ALA A 228 -26.95 3.70 -8.10
CA ALA A 228 -26.39 3.10 -9.30
C ALA A 228 -27.34 3.19 -10.50
N ALA A 229 -26.76 3.45 -11.68
CA ALA A 229 -27.45 3.35 -12.95
C ALA A 229 -26.94 2.11 -13.70
N ASN A 230 -27.84 1.22 -14.13
CA ASN A 230 -27.49 0.00 -14.86
C ASN A 230 -26.46 -0.88 -14.13
N GLY A 231 -26.57 -0.99 -12.80
CA GLY A 231 -25.68 -1.79 -11.97
C GLY A 231 -24.28 -1.20 -11.76
N LEU A 232 -24.06 0.07 -12.13
CA LEU A 232 -22.80 0.78 -11.94
C LEU A 232 -22.99 2.04 -11.09
N LEU A 233 -22.14 2.22 -10.10
CA LEU A 233 -21.93 3.52 -9.48
C LEU A 233 -20.98 4.32 -10.37
N ARG A 234 -21.50 5.36 -11.02
CA ARG A 234 -20.71 6.26 -11.85
C ARG A 234 -20.16 7.37 -10.98
N LEU A 235 -18.88 7.67 -11.13
CA LEU A 235 -18.16 8.64 -10.31
C LEU A 235 -17.66 9.75 -11.21
N GLN A 236 -17.93 10.99 -10.84
CA GLN A 236 -17.36 12.16 -11.46
C GLN A 236 -16.21 12.68 -10.59
N ILE A 237 -15.03 12.81 -11.19
CA ILE A 237 -13.81 13.22 -10.50
C ILE A 237 -13.20 14.38 -11.26
N GLY A 238 -13.10 15.55 -10.65
CA GLY A 238 -12.64 16.71 -11.39
C GLY A 238 -12.55 17.99 -10.60
N ASN A 239 -12.23 19.06 -11.33
CA ASN A 239 -12.27 20.44 -10.90
C ASN A 239 -12.60 21.31 -12.12
N SER A 240 -12.39 22.63 -12.04
CA SER A 240 -12.66 23.53 -13.17
C SER A 240 -11.79 23.29 -14.42
N ARG A 241 -10.70 22.51 -14.30
CA ARG A 241 -9.72 22.27 -15.38
C ARG A 241 -9.84 20.89 -16.01
N SER A 242 -10.45 19.92 -15.31
CA SER A 242 -10.55 18.54 -15.77
C SER A 242 -11.76 17.84 -15.17
N ASN A 243 -12.33 16.91 -15.93
CA ASN A 243 -13.41 16.07 -15.46
C ASN A 243 -13.25 14.66 -16.03
N ILE A 244 -13.20 13.66 -15.14
CA ILE A 244 -13.05 12.25 -15.48
C ILE A 244 -14.25 11.50 -14.94
N ILE A 245 -14.76 10.59 -15.77
CA ILE A 245 -15.78 9.65 -15.35
C ILE A 245 -15.11 8.30 -15.06
N SER A 246 -15.36 7.77 -13.88
CA SER A 246 -15.02 6.41 -13.48
C SER A 246 -16.30 5.65 -13.15
N ALA A 247 -16.21 4.33 -13.02
CA ALA A 247 -17.36 3.54 -12.60
C ALA A 247 -16.91 2.30 -11.82
N VAL A 248 -17.71 1.91 -10.84
CA VAL A 248 -17.54 0.65 -10.11
C VAL A 248 -18.82 -0.18 -10.15
N PRO A 249 -18.73 -1.52 -10.14
CA PRO A 249 -19.90 -2.38 -9.97
C PRO A 249 -20.64 -2.05 -8.67
N ALA A 250 -21.95 -1.87 -8.75
CA ALA A 250 -22.80 -1.63 -7.60
C ALA A 250 -23.10 -2.96 -6.88
N ARG A 251 -22.08 -3.53 -6.24
CA ARG A 251 -22.14 -4.82 -5.54
C ARG A 251 -21.98 -4.60 -4.03
N PRO A 252 -23.07 -4.66 -3.24
CA PRO A 252 -23.00 -4.59 -1.79
C PRO A 252 -21.99 -5.55 -1.18
N GLY A 253 -21.34 -5.12 -0.11
CA GLY A 253 -20.29 -5.88 0.58
C GLY A 253 -18.91 -5.82 -0.09
N ARG A 254 -18.75 -5.04 -1.18
CA ARG A 254 -17.47 -4.80 -1.83
C ARG A 254 -16.96 -3.38 -1.60
N ALA A 255 -15.65 -3.23 -1.55
CA ALA A 255 -14.97 -1.95 -1.43
C ALA A 255 -14.00 -1.73 -2.59
N PHE A 256 -14.02 -0.52 -3.15
CA PHE A 256 -13.21 -0.14 -4.31
C PHE A 256 -12.29 1.04 -3.98
N VAL A 257 -11.09 0.99 -4.54
CA VAL A 257 -10.11 2.09 -4.50
C VAL A 257 -9.99 2.66 -5.90
N ILE A 258 -10.27 3.95 -6.02
CA ILE A 258 -10.18 4.71 -7.27
C ILE A 258 -8.88 5.50 -7.25
N VAL A 259 -7.90 5.05 -8.04
CA VAL A 259 -6.59 5.67 -8.11
C VAL A 259 -6.55 6.63 -9.29
N ILE A 260 -6.43 7.92 -9.01
CA ILE A 260 -6.36 8.98 -10.02
C ILE A 260 -4.89 9.19 -10.37
N ARG A 261 -4.53 9.07 -11.66
CA ARG A 261 -3.14 9.09 -12.14
C ARG A 261 -3.01 9.82 -13.48
N GLY A 262 -1.76 10.00 -13.90
CA GLY A 262 -1.41 10.70 -15.13
C GLY A 262 -1.31 12.20 -14.95
N PHE A 263 -1.01 12.91 -16.02
CA PHE A 263 -0.78 14.35 -16.03
C PHE A 263 -1.97 15.11 -16.60
N LEU A 264 -2.26 16.28 -16.05
CA LEU A 264 -3.23 17.22 -16.59
C LEU A 264 -2.69 17.93 -17.84
N HIS A 265 -1.39 18.22 -17.87
CA HIS A 265 -0.73 18.89 -19.00
C HIS A 265 0.35 18.00 -19.62
N ASN A 266 0.65 18.24 -20.90
CA ASN A 266 1.85 17.68 -21.51
C ASN A 266 3.07 18.18 -20.73
N THR A 267 4.02 17.29 -20.48
CA THR A 267 5.25 17.65 -19.78
C THR A 267 6.44 16.85 -20.28
N THR A 268 7.65 17.33 -20.01
CA THR A 268 8.90 16.67 -20.36
C THR A 268 9.70 16.32 -19.10
N ARG A 269 10.40 15.19 -19.12
CA ARG A 269 11.26 14.75 -18.01
C ARG A 269 12.59 14.23 -18.52
N ARG A 270 13.66 14.50 -17.78
CA ARG A 270 14.96 13.87 -18.00
C ARG A 270 15.04 12.58 -17.19
N ILE A 271 15.24 11.46 -17.88
CA ILE A 271 15.37 10.14 -17.26
C ILE A 271 16.80 9.65 -17.40
N THR A 272 17.26 8.84 -16.46
CA THR A 272 18.54 8.14 -16.58
C THR A 272 18.34 6.86 -17.40
N THR A 273 19.06 6.72 -18.51
CA THR A 273 18.96 5.53 -19.38
C THR A 273 20.19 4.64 -19.34
N GLY A 274 21.27 5.11 -18.73
CA GLY A 274 22.49 4.33 -18.59
C GLY A 274 23.59 5.11 -17.89
N LYS A 275 24.81 4.59 -18.00
CA LYS A 275 26.05 5.21 -17.50
C LYS A 275 27.11 5.16 -18.59
N ASN A 276 27.88 6.23 -18.72
CA ASN A 276 29.09 6.27 -19.54
C ASN A 276 30.20 5.44 -18.87
N ALA A 277 31.29 5.18 -19.61
CA ALA A 277 32.45 4.44 -19.11
C ALA A 277 33.15 5.12 -17.91
N ASP A 278 33.01 6.44 -17.79
CA ASP A 278 33.52 7.24 -16.67
C ASP A 278 32.59 7.23 -15.44
N GLY A 279 31.45 6.53 -15.51
CA GLY A 279 30.45 6.45 -14.46
C GLY A 279 29.43 7.59 -14.44
N SER A 280 29.56 8.60 -15.32
CA SER A 280 28.56 9.66 -15.45
C SER A 280 27.24 9.13 -16.01
N LEU A 281 26.12 9.74 -15.60
CA LEU A 281 24.78 9.30 -16.02
C LEU A 281 24.46 9.75 -17.44
N ILE A 282 23.97 8.82 -18.27
CA ILE A 282 23.37 9.14 -19.56
C ILE A 282 21.92 9.51 -19.32
N ARG A 283 21.50 10.67 -19.83
CA ARG A 283 20.14 11.18 -19.67
C ARG A 283 19.46 11.45 -20.99
N GLU A 284 18.17 11.14 -21.04
CA GLU A 284 17.30 11.41 -22.17
C GLU A 284 16.10 12.23 -21.72
N THR A 285 15.67 13.18 -22.57
CA THR A 285 14.41 13.89 -22.37
C THR A 285 13.29 13.09 -23.02
N ILE A 286 12.27 12.74 -22.24
CA ILE A 286 11.05 12.09 -22.71
C ILE A 286 9.85 13.03 -22.61
N ASN A 287 8.91 12.89 -23.54
CA ASN A 287 7.64 13.59 -23.52
C ASN A 287 6.57 12.72 -22.87
N ILE A 288 5.82 13.29 -21.95
CA ILE A 288 4.66 12.67 -21.30
C ILE A 288 3.43 13.45 -21.74
N SER A 289 2.53 12.78 -22.45
CA SER A 289 1.27 13.38 -22.87
C SER A 289 0.34 13.57 -21.67
N ALA A 290 -0.46 14.65 -21.71
CA ALA A 290 -1.62 14.81 -20.85
C ALA A 290 -2.54 13.60 -21.01
N GLY A 291 -3.08 13.12 -19.89
CA GLY A 291 -3.81 11.87 -19.85
C GLY A 291 -4.29 11.53 -18.45
N LEU A 292 -4.90 12.49 -17.76
CA LEU A 292 -5.50 12.26 -16.45
C LEU A 292 -6.58 11.17 -16.56
N ARG A 293 -6.49 10.14 -15.72
CA ARG A 293 -7.38 8.95 -15.76
C ARG A 293 -7.45 8.25 -14.40
N THR A 294 -8.33 7.27 -14.31
CA THR A 294 -8.49 6.46 -13.09
C THR A 294 -8.22 4.98 -13.34
N ASP A 295 -7.55 4.35 -12.39
CA ASP A 295 -7.52 2.89 -12.24
C ASP A 295 -8.49 2.49 -11.11
N VAL A 296 -9.33 1.48 -11.36
CA VAL A 296 -10.25 0.94 -10.35
C VAL A 296 -9.66 -0.36 -9.83
N ARG A 297 -9.55 -0.47 -8.51
CA ARG A 297 -9.06 -1.67 -7.84
C ARG A 297 -10.04 -2.15 -6.79
N THR A 298 -10.21 -3.47 -6.64
CA THR A 298 -11.12 -4.05 -5.65
C THR A 298 -10.35 -4.43 -4.39
N SER A 299 -10.70 -3.81 -3.26
CA SER A 299 -10.04 -4.07 -1.98
C SER A 299 -10.46 -5.42 -1.40
N TYR A 300 -11.76 -5.63 -1.19
CA TYR A 300 -12.40 -6.89 -0.78
C TYR A 300 -13.82 -6.94 -1.31
#